data_AF-A0A0S1XC76-F1
#
_entry.id   AF-A0A0S1XC76-F1
#
_cell.length_a   1.000
_cell.length_b   1.000
_cell.length_c   1.000
_cell.angle_alpha   90.00
_cell.angle_beta   90.00
_cell.angle_gamma   90.00
#
_symmetry.space_group_name_H-M   'P 1'
#
loop_
_entity.id
_entity.type
_entity.pdbx_description
1 polymer ?
#
loop_
_entity_poly.entity_id
_entity_poly.type
_entity_poly.pdbx_seq_one_letter_code
_entity_poly.pdbx_strand_id
1 'polypeptide(L)'
;MNWVVTGSLGFALQGVPVEPHDIDIQTDKEGAYEIERLFSEFVIKKVTFSSTEKIRSHFGALMIDGIKVEIMGDIQKKVNDEWEPPVDINRYKRFVQIEGMKIPVLDLEL
;
A
#
# COMPACT_ATOMS: atom_id res chain seq x y z
N MET A 1 -5.56 7.35 -10.35
CA MET A 1 -5.38 6.34 -9.29
C MET A 1 -4.36 6.85 -8.27
N ASN A 2 -4.75 6.95 -7.00
CA ASN A 2 -3.94 7.53 -5.93
C ASN A 2 -3.29 6.43 -5.10
N TRP A 3 -2.04 6.06 -5.41
CA TRP A 3 -1.34 4.98 -4.74
C TRP A 3 0.11 5.37 -4.40
N VAL A 4 0.68 4.66 -3.43
CA VAL A 4 2.09 4.75 -3.01
C VAL A 4 2.60 3.36 -2.63
N VAL A 5 3.90 3.13 -2.84
CA VAL A 5 4.63 2.03 -2.20
C VAL A 5 4.91 2.41 -0.75
N THR A 6 4.64 1.49 0.17
CA THR A 6 4.92 1.63 1.60
C THR A 6 5.69 0.41 2.10
N GLY A 7 5.79 0.23 3.42
CA GLY A 7 6.46 -0.91 4.04
C GLY A 7 7.95 -0.98 3.72
N SER A 8 8.52 -2.19 3.78
CA SER A 8 9.97 -2.40 3.60
C SER A 8 10.47 -1.95 2.22
N LEU A 9 9.70 -2.15 1.15
CA LEU A 9 10.10 -1.66 -0.17
C LEU A 9 10.08 -0.12 -0.23
N GLY A 10 9.07 0.52 0.35
CA GLY A 10 9.01 1.99 0.42
C GLY A 10 10.20 2.59 1.19
N PHE A 11 10.66 1.91 2.24
CA PHE A 11 11.86 2.28 3.01
C PHE A 11 13.15 2.09 2.20
N ALA A 12 13.31 0.92 1.57
CA ALA A 12 14.49 0.61 0.75
C ALA A 12 14.64 1.57 -0.44
N LEU A 13 13.53 1.88 -1.14
CA LEU A 13 13.52 2.85 -2.23
C LEU A 13 13.94 4.26 -1.77
N GLN A 14 13.77 4.59 -0.49
CA GLN A 14 14.17 5.87 0.10
C GLN A 14 15.55 5.82 0.79
N GLY A 15 16.32 4.75 0.57
CA GLY A 15 17.72 4.63 1.02
C GLY A 15 17.90 4.06 2.42
N VAL A 16 16.83 3.59 3.07
CA VAL A 16 16.94 2.87 4.35
C VAL A 16 17.49 1.46 4.08
N PRO A 17 18.55 1.00 4.78
CA PRO A 17 19.18 -0.29 4.51
C PRO A 17 18.36 -1.45 5.11
N VAL A 18 17.21 -1.74 4.50
CA VAL A 18 16.32 -2.86 4.83
C VAL A 18 16.10 -3.71 3.59
N GLU A 19 15.99 -5.03 3.78
CA GLU A 19 15.69 -5.97 2.70
C GLU A 19 14.16 -6.12 2.57
N PRO A 20 13.57 -5.81 1.40
CA PRO A 20 12.15 -6.02 1.17
C PRO A 20 11.82 -7.51 1.00
N HIS A 21 10.69 -7.96 1.55
CA HIS A 21 10.22 -9.35 1.41
C HIS A 21 8.95 -9.46 0.57
N ASP A 22 8.17 -8.39 0.52
CA ASP A 22 6.95 -8.23 -0.26
C ASP A 22 6.80 -6.76 -0.70
N ILE A 23 5.71 -6.49 -1.43
CA ILE A 23 5.38 -5.15 -1.93
C ILE A 23 4.08 -4.71 -1.27
N ASP A 24 4.13 -3.62 -0.53
CA ASP A 24 2.95 -3.00 0.07
C ASP A 24 2.49 -1.79 -0.74
N ILE A 25 1.25 -1.84 -1.24
CA ILE A 25 0.61 -0.74 -1.96
C ILE A 25 -0.49 -0.16 -1.07
N GLN A 26 -0.31 1.11 -0.68
CA GLN A 26 -1.34 1.88 -0.01
C GLN A 26 -2.05 2.80 -1.02
N THR A 27 -3.38 2.86 -0.94
CA THR A 27 -4.24 3.60 -1.87
C THR A 27 -5.50 4.09 -1.14
N ASP A 28 -6.33 4.86 -1.83
CA ASP A 28 -7.72 5.07 -1.40
C ASP A 28 -8.60 3.84 -1.69
N LYS A 29 -9.82 3.81 -1.14
CA LYS A 29 -10.80 2.72 -1.36
C LYS A 29 -11.00 2.42 -2.84
N GLU A 30 -11.23 3.43 -3.67
CA GLU A 30 -11.51 3.25 -5.10
C GLU A 30 -10.31 2.64 -5.83
N GLY A 31 -9.11 3.13 -5.52
CA GLY A 31 -7.87 2.62 -6.08
C GLY A 31 -7.58 1.17 -5.69
N ALA A 32 -8.00 0.70 -4.50
CA ALA A 32 -7.81 -0.71 -4.13
C ALA A 32 -8.57 -1.65 -5.09
N TYR A 33 -9.85 -1.35 -5.35
CA TYR A 33 -10.66 -2.12 -6.29
C TYR A 33 -10.21 -1.95 -7.75
N GLU A 34 -9.70 -0.77 -8.12
CA GLU A 34 -9.16 -0.54 -9.46
C GLU A 34 -7.86 -1.32 -9.70
N ILE A 35 -6.97 -1.41 -8.71
CA ILE A 35 -5.77 -2.25 -8.78
C ILE A 35 -6.16 -3.73 -8.92
N GLU A 36 -7.10 -4.23 -8.12
CA GLU A 36 -7.63 -5.59 -8.27
C GLU A 36 -8.12 -5.85 -9.70
N ARG A 37 -8.89 -4.91 -10.27
CA ARG A 37 -9.41 -5.02 -11.63
C ARG A 37 -8.31 -5.07 -12.68
N LEU A 38 -7.32 -4.17 -12.58
CA LEU A 38 -6.21 -4.07 -13.52
C LEU A 38 -5.29 -5.29 -13.48
N PHE A 39 -5.11 -5.90 -12.31
CA PHE A 39 -4.24 -7.05 -12.08
C PHE A 39 -5.04 -8.33 -11.79
N SER A 40 -6.24 -8.45 -12.35
CA SER A 40 -7.20 -9.51 -12.02
C SER A 40 -6.64 -10.94 -12.21
N GLU A 41 -5.72 -11.14 -13.15
CA GLU A 41 -5.05 -12.43 -13.38
C GLU A 41 -4.08 -12.84 -12.26
N PHE A 42 -3.61 -11.88 -11.47
CA PHE A 42 -2.65 -12.08 -10.38
C PHE A 42 -3.31 -12.15 -9.00
N VAL A 43 -4.64 -12.00 -8.91
CA VAL A 43 -5.36 -11.92 -7.62
C VAL A 43 -5.33 -13.27 -6.90
N ILE A 44 -4.70 -13.29 -5.71
CA ILE A 44 -4.74 -14.43 -4.78
C ILE A 44 -5.69 -14.20 -3.61
N LYS A 45 -6.03 -12.94 -3.33
CA LYS A 45 -7.03 -12.54 -2.34
C LYS A 45 -7.80 -11.32 -2.85
N LYS A 46 -9.09 -11.48 -3.06
CA LYS A 46 -9.96 -10.40 -3.51
C LYS A 46 -9.99 -9.24 -2.52
N VAL A 47 -10.08 -8.01 -3.03
CA VAL A 47 -10.20 -6.80 -2.24
C VAL A 47 -11.55 -6.80 -1.53
N THR A 48 -11.51 -6.82 -0.20
CA THR A 48 -12.70 -6.74 0.65
C THR A 48 -12.40 -5.87 1.85
N PHE A 49 -13.43 -5.27 2.46
CA PHE A 49 -13.22 -4.60 3.74
C PHE A 49 -12.82 -5.65 4.79
N SER A 50 -11.68 -5.44 5.44
CA SER A 50 -11.10 -6.34 6.43
C SER A 50 -10.69 -5.51 7.64
N SER A 51 -10.92 -6.07 8.84
CA SER A 51 -10.58 -5.41 10.10
C SER A 51 -9.97 -6.41 11.07
N THR A 52 -8.96 -5.95 11.79
CA THR A 52 -8.43 -6.56 13.00
C THR A 52 -8.75 -5.65 14.19
N GLU A 53 -8.21 -5.95 15.38
CA GLU A 53 -8.32 -5.06 16.54
C GLU A 53 -7.55 -3.74 16.39
N LYS A 54 -6.54 -3.68 15.52
CA LYS A 54 -5.61 -2.54 15.43
C LYS A 54 -5.61 -1.83 14.08
N ILE A 55 -6.03 -2.51 13.02
CA ILE A 55 -5.97 -2.00 11.65
C ILE A 55 -7.20 -2.46 10.86
N ARG A 56 -7.70 -1.59 9.99
CA ARG A 56 -8.74 -1.92 9.01
C ARG A 56 -8.48 -1.22 7.68
N SER A 57 -8.90 -1.85 6.59
CA SER A 57 -8.72 -1.34 5.23
C SER A 57 -9.59 -2.13 4.23
N HIS A 58 -9.67 -1.64 3.00
CA HIS A 58 -10.01 -2.44 1.83
C HIS A 58 -8.77 -3.25 1.43
N PHE A 59 -8.71 -4.50 1.89
CA PHE A 59 -7.52 -5.33 1.80
C PHE A 59 -7.67 -6.41 0.73
N GLY A 60 -6.66 -6.53 -0.12
CA GLY A 60 -6.50 -7.63 -1.08
C GLY A 60 -5.03 -7.98 -1.26
N ALA A 61 -4.76 -9.02 -2.03
CA ALA A 61 -3.39 -9.41 -2.35
C ALA A 61 -3.28 -10.03 -3.75
N LEU A 62 -2.14 -9.77 -4.39
CA LEU A 62 -1.72 -10.31 -5.67
C LEU A 62 -0.47 -11.19 -5.49
N MET A 63 -0.23 -12.07 -6.46
CA MET A 63 1.03 -12.80 -6.61
C MET A 63 1.56 -12.54 -8.02
N ILE A 64 2.66 -11.80 -8.13
CA ILE A 64 3.29 -11.46 -9.41
C ILE A 64 4.70 -12.05 -9.40
N ASP A 65 4.98 -12.97 -10.32
CA ASP A 65 6.28 -13.65 -10.43
C ASP A 65 6.82 -14.24 -9.10
N GLY A 66 5.91 -14.75 -8.26
CA GLY A 66 6.26 -15.32 -6.95
C GLY A 66 6.45 -14.30 -5.82
N ILE A 67 6.27 -13.01 -6.11
CA ILE A 67 6.33 -11.91 -5.14
C ILE A 67 4.89 -11.54 -4.72
N LYS A 68 4.64 -11.53 -3.41
CA LYS A 68 3.36 -11.09 -2.85
C LYS A 68 3.25 -9.57 -2.92
N VAL A 69 2.11 -9.08 -3.39
CA VAL A 69 1.76 -7.65 -3.39
C VAL A 69 0.50 -7.45 -2.55
N GLU A 70 0.60 -6.72 -1.45
CA GLU A 70 -0.56 -6.38 -0.62
C GLU A 70 -1.17 -5.04 -1.04
N ILE A 71 -2.49 -4.98 -1.12
CA ILE A 71 -3.25 -3.79 -1.49
C ILE A 71 -4.06 -3.33 -0.28
N MET A 72 -3.86 -2.09 0.14
CA MET A 72 -4.50 -1.50 1.32
C MET A 72 -5.17 -0.18 0.95
N GLY A 73 -6.49 -0.22 0.70
CA GLY A 73 -7.33 0.97 0.49
C GLY A 73 -7.86 1.56 1.79
N ASP A 74 -7.79 2.88 1.95
CA ASP A 74 -8.30 3.62 3.12
C ASP A 74 -7.86 3.00 4.45
N ILE A 75 -6.55 2.75 4.59
CA ILE A 75 -5.98 2.17 5.80
C ILE A 75 -6.24 3.07 7.01
N GLN A 76 -6.80 2.49 8.07
CA GLN A 76 -7.06 3.16 9.35
C GLN A 76 -6.43 2.37 10.47
N LYS A 77 -5.78 3.07 11.40
CA LYS A 77 -5.20 2.51 12.62
C LYS A 77 -6.11 2.83 13.79
N LYS A 78 -6.17 1.91 14.75
CA LYS A 78 -6.91 2.13 16.00
C LYS A 78 -5.98 2.74 17.03
N VAL A 79 -6.33 3.93 17.53
CA VAL A 79 -5.59 4.67 18.56
C VAL A 79 -6.59 5.11 19.63
N ASN A 80 -6.32 4.80 20.90
CA ASN A 80 -7.21 5.11 22.03
C ASN A 80 -8.66 4.64 21.81
N ASP A 81 -8.83 3.42 21.29
CA ASP A 81 -10.11 2.81 20.91
C ASP A 81 -10.91 3.50 19.79
N GLU A 82 -10.35 4.52 19.16
CA GLU A 82 -10.93 5.19 18.00
C GLU A 82 -10.17 4.85 16.72
N TRP A 83 -10.89 4.82 15.61
CA TRP A 83 -10.28 4.64 14.30
C TRP A 83 -9.88 6.00 13.75
N GLU A 84 -8.58 6.22 13.58
CA GLU A 84 -8.07 7.42 12.93
C GLU A 84 -8.58 7.51 11.48
N PRO A 85 -8.76 8.72 10.93
CA PRO A 85 -9.10 8.87 9.53
C PRO A 85 -8.00 8.24 8.64
N PRO A 86 -8.35 7.78 7.42
CA PRO A 86 -7.35 7.31 6.48
C PRO A 86 -6.26 8.36 6.25
N VAL A 87 -5.02 7.91 6.10
CA VAL A 87 -3.89 8.80 5.78
C VAL A 87 -4.16 9.51 4.45
N ASP A 88 -4.00 10.84 4.43
CA ASP A 88 -4.01 11.60 3.19
C ASP A 88 -2.74 11.31 2.40
N ILE A 89 -2.80 10.30 1.55
CA ILE A 89 -1.67 9.83 0.74
C ILE A 89 -1.10 10.97 -0.12
N ASN A 90 -1.91 11.91 -0.62
CA ASN A 90 -1.40 12.98 -1.49
C ASN A 90 -0.51 13.95 -0.73
N ARG A 91 -0.79 14.18 0.56
CA ARG A 91 0.03 15.03 1.42
C ARG A 91 1.42 14.45 1.67
N TYR A 92 1.52 13.12 1.77
CA TYR A 92 2.75 12.41 2.12
C TYR A 92 3.35 11.61 0.97
N LYS A 93 2.93 11.87 -0.28
CA LYS A 93 3.46 11.20 -1.46
C LYS A 93 4.74 11.90 -1.92
N ARG A 94 5.83 11.14 -1.96
CA ARG A 94 7.07 11.53 -2.64
C ARG A 94 7.29 10.64 -3.85
N PHE A 95 8.21 11.04 -4.72
CA PHE A 95 8.59 10.25 -5.89
C PHE A 95 10.06 9.91 -5.86
N VAL A 96 10.38 8.63 -6.04
CA VAL A 96 11.74 8.12 -6.22
C VAL A 96 11.95 7.76 -7.69
N GLN A 97 13.12 8.08 -8.22
CA GLN A 97 13.53 7.66 -9.57
C GLN A 97 14.42 6.43 -9.46
N ILE A 98 14.01 5.33 -10.09
CA ILE A 98 14.78 4.08 -10.13
C ILE A 98 14.60 3.43 -11.50
N GLU A 99 15.70 3.08 -12.16
CA GLU A 99 15.69 2.40 -13.46
C GLU A 99 14.78 3.08 -14.53
N GLY A 100 14.71 4.41 -14.51
CA GLY A 100 13.85 5.19 -15.42
C GLY A 100 12.36 5.22 -15.03
N MET A 101 11.97 4.56 -13.95
CA MET A 101 10.63 4.62 -13.36
C MET A 101 10.54 5.72 -12.31
N LYS A 102 9.40 6.42 -12.30
CA LYS A 102 9.03 7.38 -11.26
C LYS A 102 8.03 6.72 -10.30
N ILE A 103 8.53 6.18 -9.20
CA ILE A 103 7.74 5.40 -8.24
C ILE A 103 7.20 6.31 -7.12
N PRO A 104 5.87 6.36 -6.90
CA PRO A 104 5.30 7.06 -5.75
C PRO A 104 5.56 6.25 -4.47
N VAL A 105 6.09 6.88 -3.44
CA VAL A 105 6.38 6.28 -2.13
C VAL A 105 5.74 7.12 -1.02
N LEU A 106 5.41 6.46 0.10
CA LEU A 106 4.96 7.15 1.31
C LEU A 106 6.18 7.76 2.03
N ASP A 107 6.08 9.03 2.41
CA ASP A 107 7.10 9.76 3.17
C ASP A 107 7.45 9.03 4.49
N LEU A 108 8.74 9.01 4.82
CA LEU A 108 9.24 8.39 6.05
C LEU A 108 8.90 9.20 7.31
N GLU A 109 8.61 10.50 7.15
CA GLU A 109 8.35 11.44 8.25
C GLU A 109 6.84 11.57 8.61
N LEU A 110 6.01 10.60 8.20
CA LEU A 110 4.56 10.55 8.50
C LEU A 110 4.26 10.66 10.01
#